data_AF-A0A432EHK1-F1
#
_entry.id   AF-A0A432EHK1-F1
#
_cell.length_a   1.000
_cell.length_b   1.000
_cell.length_c   1.000
_cell.angle_alpha   90.00
_cell.angle_beta   90.00
_cell.angle_gamma   90.00
#
_symmetry.space_group_name_H-M   'P 1'
#
loop_
_entity.id
_entity.type
_entity.pdbx_description
1 polymer ?
#
loop_
_entity_poly.entity_id
_entity_poly.type
_entity_poly.pdbx_seq_one_letter_code
_entity_poly.pdbx_strand_id
1 'polypeptide(L)'
;LLLDTPDELVHGGSGRTFDWSLAPQQGRGRIILAGGLNAGNVAEAIRLVQPYAVDVSSGVERSPGIKDHKKIQAFVSAVKSSPQNR
;
A
#
# COMPACT_ATOMS: atom_id res chain seq x y z
N LEU A 1 -3.29 -4.49 -14.21
CA LEU A 1 -3.06 -5.66 -13.33
C LEU A 1 -3.20 -5.20 -11.90
N LEU A 2 -4.08 -5.82 -11.10
CA LEU A 2 -4.14 -5.57 -9.66
C LEU A 2 -3.26 -6.61 -8.97
N LEU A 3 -2.23 -6.15 -8.27
CA LEU A 3 -1.49 -7.00 -7.35
C LEU A 3 -2.09 -6.78 -5.97
N ASP A 4 -2.97 -7.69 -5.59
CA ASP A 4 -3.56 -7.72 -4.26
C ASP A 4 -2.76 -8.64 -3.35
N THR A 5 -2.47 -8.14 -2.16
CA THR A 5 -1.78 -8.90 -1.12
C THR A 5 -2.78 -9.11 0.02
N PRO A 6 -3.09 -10.35 0.41
CA PRO A 6 -3.98 -10.55 1.53
C PRO A 6 -3.40 -9.86 2.78
N ASP A 7 -4.26 -9.09 3.44
CA ASP A 7 -4.10 -8.78 4.85
C ASP A 7 -4.14 -10.14 5.55
N GLU A 8 -3.00 -10.65 6.04
CA GLU A 8 -3.02 -11.81 6.94
C GLU A 8 -3.80 -11.39 8.18
N LEU A 9 -5.12 -11.64 8.09
CA LEU A 9 -6.17 -11.35 9.06
C LEU A 9 -5.68 -11.51 10.49
N VAL A 10 -5.96 -10.51 11.32
CA VAL A 10 -6.32 -10.68 12.74
C VAL A 10 -5.52 -11.81 13.42
N HIS A 11 -4.30 -11.52 13.87
CA HIS A 11 -3.70 -11.89 15.16
C HIS A 11 -2.15 -11.80 15.13
N GLY A 12 -1.59 -10.86 15.88
CA GLY A 12 -0.27 -11.01 16.48
C GLY A 12 0.97 -10.71 15.63
N GLY A 13 1.62 -9.58 15.94
CA GLY A 13 3.08 -9.45 16.08
C GLY A 13 4.00 -10.18 15.10
N SER A 14 4.17 -9.65 13.88
CA SER A 14 5.44 -9.82 13.16
C SER A 14 5.93 -8.57 12.41
N GLY A 15 5.03 -7.63 12.07
CA GLY A 15 5.42 -6.39 11.37
C GLY A 15 5.97 -6.62 9.95
N ARG A 16 5.78 -7.81 9.37
CA ARG A 16 6.32 -8.16 8.05
C ARG A 16 5.34 -7.76 6.96
N THR A 17 5.59 -6.59 6.37
CA THR A 17 5.09 -6.21 5.04
C THR A 17 5.54 -7.24 4.00
N PHE A 18 4.70 -7.48 2.99
CA PHE A 18 5.05 -8.31 1.83
C PHE A 18 6.36 -7.84 1.20
N ASP A 19 7.18 -8.78 0.75
CA ASP A 19 8.43 -8.47 0.07
C ASP A 19 8.14 -7.95 -1.34
N TRP A 20 7.90 -6.65 -1.42
CA TRP A 20 7.60 -5.93 -2.65
C TRP A 20 8.71 -6.01 -3.69
N SER A 21 9.91 -6.51 -3.33
CA SER A 21 10.98 -6.79 -4.30
C SER A 21 10.63 -7.92 -5.28
N LEU A 22 9.64 -8.76 -4.95
CA LEU A 22 9.15 -9.84 -5.81
C LEU A 22 8.18 -9.36 -6.90
N ALA A 23 7.78 -8.08 -6.88
CA ALA A 23 6.88 -7.54 -7.89
C ALA A 23 7.53 -7.61 -9.29
N PRO A 24 6.83 -8.15 -10.31
CA PRO A 24 7.42 -8.37 -11.62
C PRO A 24 7.84 -7.05 -12.28
N GLN A 25 9.13 -6.93 -12.58
CA GLN A 25 9.69 -5.72 -13.21
C GLN A 25 9.05 -5.39 -14.58
N GLN A 26 8.54 -6.40 -15.29
CA GLN A 26 7.86 -6.25 -16.58
C GLN A 26 6.52 -5.51 -16.50
N GLY A 27 5.98 -5.25 -15.30
CA GLY A 27 4.71 -4.56 -15.09
C GLY A 27 4.81 -3.15 -14.50
N ARG A 28 6.03 -2.59 -14.35
CA ARG A 28 6.24 -1.23 -13.84
C ARG A 28 5.39 -0.21 -14.60
N GLY A 29 4.70 0.67 -13.87
CA GLY A 29 3.79 1.66 -14.45
C GLY A 29 2.50 1.10 -15.07
N ARG A 30 2.20 -0.19 -14.94
CA ARG A 30 0.93 -0.83 -15.41
C ARG A 30 0.22 -1.64 -14.32
N ILE A 31 0.74 -1.57 -13.10
CA ILE A 31 0.23 -2.29 -11.93
C ILE A 31 -0.49 -1.31 -11.00
N ILE A 32 -1.63 -1.73 -10.49
CA ILE A 32 -2.24 -1.15 -9.29
C ILE A 32 -1.81 -2.03 -8.12
N LEU A 33 -1.17 -1.45 -7.10
CA LEU A 33 -0.69 -2.17 -5.93
C LEU A 33 -1.71 -2.03 -4.80
N ALA A 34 -2.15 -3.17 -4.24
CA ALA A 34 -3.11 -3.24 -3.14
C ALA A 34 -2.61 -4.23 -2.06
N GLY A 35 -3.32 -4.25 -0.95
CA GLY A 35 -3.10 -5.23 0.12
C GLY A 35 -2.15 -4.75 1.22
N GLY A 36 -2.67 -4.67 2.45
CA GLY A 36 -1.88 -4.28 3.65
C GLY A 36 -1.25 -2.88 3.63
N LEU A 37 -1.60 -2.03 2.65
CA LEU A 37 -1.05 -0.68 2.54
C LEU A 37 -1.60 0.25 3.62
N ASN A 38 -0.71 1.08 4.19
CA ASN A 38 -1.04 2.11 5.16
C ASN A 38 -0.02 3.27 5.08
N ALA A 39 -0.24 4.34 5.84
CA ALA A 39 0.59 5.54 5.78
C ALA A 39 2.07 5.29 6.16
N GLY A 40 2.35 4.25 6.96
CA GLY A 40 3.70 3.90 7.38
C GLY A 40 4.51 3.11 6.34
N ASN A 41 3.85 2.53 5.33
CA ASN A 41 4.49 1.56 4.44
C ASN A 41 4.32 1.87 2.94
N VAL A 42 3.32 2.68 2.56
CA VAL A 42 3.00 2.95 1.15
C VAL A 42 4.13 3.62 0.38
N ALA A 43 4.94 4.45 1.03
CA ALA A 43 6.03 5.15 0.37
C ALA A 43 7.15 4.20 -0.09
N GLU A 44 7.48 3.23 0.75
CA GLU A 44 8.44 2.18 0.40
C GLU A 44 7.88 1.26 -0.67
N ALA A 45 6.59 0.91 -0.59
CA ALA A 45 5.89 0.13 -1.59
C ALA A 45 5.96 0.79 -2.99
N ILE A 46 5.69 2.09 -3.06
CA ILE A 46 5.82 2.88 -4.30
C ILE A 46 7.27 2.87 -4.81
N ARG A 47 8.25 3.08 -3.91
CA ARG A 47 9.68 3.10 -4.28
C ARG A 47 10.13 1.77 -4.89
N LEU A 48 9.72 0.64 -4.32
CA LEU A 48 10.15 -0.69 -4.77
C LEU A 48 9.41 -1.17 -6.02
N VAL A 49 8.08 -1.01 -6.04
CA VAL A 49 7.23 -1.57 -7.10
C VAL A 49 7.11 -0.63 -8.30
N GLN A 50 7.20 0.69 -8.08
CA GLN A 50 6.89 1.71 -9.08
C GLN A 50 5.52 1.45 -9.76
N PRO A 51 4.43 1.35 -8.97
CA PRO A 51 3.11 1.05 -9.50
C PRO A 51 2.52 2.27 -10.23
N TYR A 52 1.55 2.04 -11.10
CA TYR A 52 0.71 3.08 -11.70
C TYR A 52 -0.17 3.77 -10.66
N ALA A 53 -0.77 2.96 -9.76
CA ALA A 53 -1.61 3.44 -8.68
C ALA A 53 -1.49 2.53 -7.45
N VAL A 54 -1.91 3.04 -6.31
CA VAL A 54 -2.09 2.26 -5.07
C VAL A 54 -3.56 2.23 -4.68
N ASP A 55 -4.02 1.11 -4.16
CA ASP A 55 -5.37 0.94 -3.61
C ASP A 55 -5.28 0.58 -2.12
N VAL A 56 -6.14 1.19 -1.31
CA VAL A 56 -6.12 1.02 0.15
C VAL A 56 -7.53 0.84 0.71
N SER A 57 -7.69 -0.19 1.53
CA SER A 57 -8.95 -0.45 2.24
C SER A 57 -8.77 -0.43 3.76
N SER A 58 -8.34 -1.54 4.36
CA SER A 58 -8.24 -1.72 5.83
C SER A 58 -7.23 -0.78 6.50
N GLY A 59 -6.11 -0.46 5.83
CA GLY A 59 -5.06 0.38 6.39
C GLY A 59 -5.45 1.83 6.67
N VAL A 60 -6.62 2.27 6.21
CA VAL A 60 -7.22 3.58 6.52
C VAL A 60 -8.51 3.49 7.34
N GLU A 61 -8.82 2.34 7.91
CA GLU A 61 -9.99 2.12 8.78
C GLU A 61 -9.67 2.32 10.26
N ARG A 62 -10.64 2.78 11.05
CA ARG A 62 -10.60 2.72 12.52
C ARG A 62 -11.15 1.41 13.07
N SER A 63 -12.07 0.80 12.33
CA SER A 63 -12.69 -0.51 12.58
C SER A 63 -13.22 -1.05 11.24
N PRO A 64 -13.46 -2.37 11.10
CA PRO A 64 -13.86 -2.96 9.83
C PRO A 64 -15.03 -2.22 9.15
N GLY A 65 -14.80 -1.77 7.91
CA GLY A 65 -15.77 -1.02 7.10
C GLY A 65 -15.95 0.45 7.47
N ILE A 66 -15.26 0.96 8.50
CA ILE A 66 -15.38 2.34 8.97
C ILE A 66 -14.06 3.09 8.76
N LYS A 67 -14.04 3.99 7.78
CA LYS A 67 -12.87 4.81 7.43
C LYS A 67 -12.54 5.84 8.52
N ASP A 68 -11.25 6.12 8.66
CA ASP A 68 -10.70 7.17 9.52
C ASP A 68 -10.11 8.29 8.66
N HIS A 69 -10.68 9.49 8.77
CA HIS A 69 -10.25 10.66 7.99
C HIS A 69 -8.79 11.03 8.22
N LYS A 70 -8.27 10.89 9.45
CA LYS A 70 -6.86 11.18 9.75
C LYS A 70 -5.96 10.16 9.09
N LYS A 71 -6.33 8.87 9.09
CA LYS A 71 -5.56 7.83 8.40
C LYS A 71 -5.57 8.02 6.89
N ILE A 72 -6.71 8.41 6.30
CA ILE A 72 -6.80 8.75 4.87
C ILE A 72 -5.85 9.91 4.55
N GLN A 73 -5.89 11.00 5.31
CA GLN A 73 -5.02 12.15 5.10
C GLN A 73 -3.54 11.77 5.20
N ALA A 74 -3.17 11.00 6.22
CA ALA A 74 -1.81 10.51 6.39
C ALA A 74 -1.37 9.62 5.22
N PHE A 75 -2.25 8.72 4.76
CA PHE A 75 -1.98 7.85 3.61
C PHE A 75 -1.74 8.65 2.33
N VAL A 76 -2.65 9.58 2.00
CA VAL A 76 -2.52 10.44 0.81
C VAL A 76 -1.25 11.30 0.90
N SER A 77 -0.93 11.82 2.09
CA SER A 77 0.31 12.57 2.30
C SER A 77 1.54 11.72 2.02
N ALA A 78 1.58 10.49 2.56
CA ALA A 78 2.69 9.55 2.34
C ALA A 78 2.86 9.17 0.86
N VAL A 79 1.74 8.94 0.14
CA VAL A 79 1.76 8.71 -1.31
C VAL A 79 2.36 9.90 -2.05
N LYS A 80 1.92 11.13 -1.74
CA LYS A 80 2.38 12.35 -2.42
C LYS A 80 3.82 12.73 -2.10
N SER A 81 4.34 12.39 -0.92
CA SER A 81 5.75 12.62 -0.57
C SER A 81 6.69 11.56 -1.15
N SER A 82 6.15 10.51 -1.75
CA SER A 82 6.96 9.45 -2.37
C SER A 82 7.51 9.91 -3.72
N PRO A 83 8.73 9.48 -4.10
CA PRO A 83 9.29 9.82 -5.39
C PRO A 83 8.43 9.24 -6.51
N GLN A 84 7.70 10.12 -7.22
CA GLN A 84 6.97 9.80 -8.44
C GLN A 84 7.93 9.99 -9.62
N ASN A 85 8.22 8.92 -10.37
CA ASN A 85 8.79 9.10 -11.71
C ASN A 85 7.68 9.69 -12.59
N ARG A 86 7.82 10.99 -12.93
CA ARG A 86 7.05 11.63 -14.01
C ARG A 86 7.61 11.21 -15.36
#